data_AF-A0A958XZP2-F1
#
_entry.id   AF-A0A958XZP2-F1
#
_cell.length_a   1.000
_cell.length_b   1.000
_cell.length_c   1.000
_cell.angle_alpha   90.00
_cell.angle_beta   90.00
_cell.angle_gamma   90.00
#
_symmetry.space_group_name_H-M   'P 1'
#
loop_
_entity.id
_entity.type
_entity.pdbx_description
1 polymer ?
#
loop_
_entity_poly.entity_id
_entity_poly.type
_entity_poly.pdbx_seq_one_letter_code
_entity_poly.pdbx_strand_id
1 'polypeptide(L)'
;GARGWVFHQNTDLWRVAAPMDGPCWGTFTVGGAWLTNQLYDHYLYTQEEEYLKELYPVMKGAVQFFLDFLVEDPQGKWLVTNPSTSPENPPEGPGYEYFFDEVAGFYYFTTICYGSSIDIQILADL
;
A
#
# COMPACT_ATOMS: atom_id res chain seq x y z
N GLY A 1 -13.44 -0.86 -10.39
CA GLY A 1 -12.01 -1.15 -10.65
C GLY A 1 -11.30 0.16 -10.82
N ALA A 2 -10.04 0.25 -10.41
CA ALA A 2 -9.21 1.45 -10.53
C ALA A 2 -8.35 1.39 -11.80
N ARG A 3 -7.98 2.55 -12.34
CA ARG A 3 -6.95 2.70 -13.38
C ARG A 3 -5.56 2.49 -12.78
N GLY A 4 -4.53 2.56 -13.61
CA GLY A 4 -3.14 2.46 -13.16
C GLY A 4 -2.74 1.03 -12.81
N TRP A 5 -1.82 0.89 -11.85
CA TRP A 5 -1.36 -0.40 -11.35
C TRP A 5 -1.14 -0.33 -9.84
N VAL A 6 -1.19 -1.49 -9.18
CA VAL A 6 -0.97 -1.64 -7.74
C VAL A 6 -0.12 -2.88 -7.49
N PHE A 7 0.74 -2.79 -6.48
CA PHE A 7 1.45 -3.92 -5.88
C PHE A 7 1.23 -3.87 -4.38
N HIS A 8 0.94 -5.03 -3.78
CA HIS A 8 0.70 -5.15 -2.36
C HIS A 8 2.04 -5.36 -1.62
N GLN A 9 2.16 -6.42 -0.82
CA GLN A 9 3.31 -6.63 0.07
C GLN A 9 4.28 -7.73 -0.38
N ASN A 10 3.82 -8.74 -1.12
CA ASN A 10 4.66 -9.87 -1.57
C ASN A 10 4.64 -10.06 -3.09
N THR A 11 5.83 -10.23 -3.67
CA THR A 11 6.02 -10.65 -5.06
C THR A 11 7.08 -11.75 -5.14
N ASP A 12 7.23 -12.36 -6.31
CA ASP A 12 8.19 -13.43 -6.57
C ASP A 12 8.82 -13.32 -7.97
N LEU A 13 9.50 -14.38 -8.42
CA LEU A 13 10.12 -14.44 -9.75
C LEU A 13 9.10 -14.19 -10.88
N TRP A 14 7.83 -14.53 -10.66
CA TRP A 14 6.74 -14.43 -11.63
C TRP A 14 5.99 -13.11 -11.56
N ARG A 15 6.43 -12.17 -10.71
CA ARG A 15 5.90 -10.79 -10.63
C ARG A 15 4.43 -10.73 -10.24
N VAL A 16 4.00 -11.62 -9.35
CA VAL A 16 2.66 -11.52 -8.76
C VAL A 16 2.50 -10.18 -8.05
N ALA A 17 1.36 -9.52 -8.27
CA ALA A 17 1.03 -8.25 -7.63
C ALA A 17 -0.29 -8.28 -6.83
N ALA A 18 -0.94 -9.44 -6.81
CA ALA A 18 -2.15 -9.69 -6.02
C ALA A 18 -1.83 -9.69 -4.51
N PRO A 19 -2.81 -9.38 -3.65
CA PRO A 19 -2.63 -9.47 -2.20
C PRO A 19 -2.41 -10.93 -1.79
N MET A 20 -1.44 -11.17 -0.90
CA MET A 20 -1.10 -12.51 -0.41
C MET A 20 -1.50 -12.71 1.07
N ASP A 21 -1.62 -13.97 1.49
CA ASP A 21 -1.71 -14.47 2.87
C ASP A 21 -2.95 -14.05 3.69
N GLY A 22 -3.75 -13.11 3.20
CA GLY A 22 -5.03 -12.73 3.78
C GLY A 22 -5.09 -11.26 4.20
N PRO A 23 -6.21 -10.81 4.77
CA PRO A 23 -6.45 -9.38 5.00
C PRO A 23 -5.50 -8.73 6.01
N CYS A 24 -4.87 -9.51 6.88
CA CYS A 24 -3.94 -9.02 7.90
C CYS A 24 -2.63 -8.46 7.31
N TRP A 25 -2.26 -8.93 6.12
CA TRP A 25 -1.02 -8.58 5.42
C TRP A 25 -1.29 -8.01 4.04
N GLY A 26 -2.20 -8.67 3.31
CA GLY A 26 -2.56 -8.38 1.92
C GLY A 26 -3.28 -7.06 1.70
N THR A 27 -3.79 -6.39 2.74
CA THR A 27 -4.46 -5.08 2.59
C THR A 27 -3.49 -3.91 2.42
N PHE A 28 -2.17 -4.17 2.42
CA PHE A 28 -1.15 -3.16 2.19
C PHE A 28 -1.02 -2.79 0.70
N THR A 29 -1.93 -1.95 0.19
CA THR A 29 -2.00 -1.59 -1.24
C THR A 29 -0.92 -0.60 -1.71
N VAL A 30 -0.04 -0.14 -0.82
CA VAL A 30 0.93 0.94 -1.12
C VAL A 30 2.33 0.45 -1.46
N GLY A 31 2.59 -0.87 -1.48
CA GLY A 31 3.93 -1.38 -1.74
C GLY A 31 4.50 -0.98 -3.10
N GLY A 32 3.67 -0.95 -4.15
CA GLY A 32 4.09 -0.47 -5.47
C GLY A 32 4.50 1.01 -5.47
N ALA A 33 3.70 1.83 -4.78
CA ALA A 33 3.97 3.24 -4.57
C ALA A 33 5.27 3.46 -3.78
N TRP A 34 5.50 2.67 -2.72
CA TRP A 34 6.73 2.76 -1.94
C TRP A 34 7.97 2.44 -2.78
N LEU A 35 7.91 1.41 -3.63
CA LEU A 35 9.01 1.08 -4.54
C LEU A 35 9.30 2.21 -5.53
N THR A 36 8.29 2.97 -5.97
CA THR A 36 8.53 4.10 -6.86
C THR A 36 9.33 5.23 -6.20
N ASN A 37 9.26 5.39 -4.88
CA ASN A 37 10.08 6.38 -4.17
C ASN A 37 11.56 6.05 -4.30
N GLN A 38 11.96 4.77 -4.21
CA GLN A 38 13.37 4.36 -4.42
C GLN A 38 13.85 4.61 -5.86
N LEU A 39 12.97 4.43 -6.85
CA LEU A 39 13.29 4.75 -8.23
C LEU A 39 13.46 6.26 -8.41
N TYR A 40 12.59 7.06 -7.79
CA TYR A 40 12.70 8.51 -7.84
C TYR A 40 13.92 9.03 -7.10
N ASP A 41 14.28 8.45 -5.95
CA ASP A 41 15.52 8.75 -5.24
C ASP A 41 16.74 8.56 -6.14
N HIS A 42 16.79 7.48 -6.93
CA HIS A 42 17.87 7.27 -7.90
C HIS A 42 18.00 8.45 -8.87
N TYR A 43 16.88 8.93 -9.42
CA TYR A 43 16.87 10.15 -10.24
C TYR A 43 17.38 11.37 -9.46
N LEU A 44 16.96 11.58 -8.22
CA LEU A 44 17.43 12.71 -7.41
C LEU A 44 18.95 12.68 -7.18
N TYR A 45 19.55 11.49 -7.09
CA TYR A 45 21.00 11.34 -6.95
C TYR A 45 21.77 11.50 -8.26
N THR A 46 21.24 11.03 -9.39
CA THR A 46 21.94 11.04 -10.69
C THR A 46 21.64 12.27 -11.54
N GLN A 47 20.44 12.85 -11.37
CA GLN A 47 19.86 13.93 -12.17
C GLN A 47 19.75 13.59 -13.67
N GLU A 48 19.70 12.30 -14.02
CA GLU A 48 19.60 11.85 -15.41
C GLU A 48 18.17 11.97 -15.96
N GLU A 49 17.95 12.96 -16.85
CA GLU A 49 16.62 13.21 -17.43
C GLU A 49 16.07 12.04 -18.25
N GLU A 50 16.91 11.29 -18.95
CA GLU A 50 16.46 10.13 -19.74
C GLU A 50 15.92 9.02 -18.83
N TYR A 51 16.57 8.77 -17.68
CA TYR A 51 16.06 7.84 -16.67
C TYR A 51 14.70 8.32 -16.11
N LEU A 52 14.55 9.62 -15.83
CA LEU A 52 13.26 10.15 -15.38
C LEU A 52 12.16 9.96 -16.42
N LYS A 53 12.45 10.15 -17.72
CA LYS A 53 11.48 9.93 -18.80
C LYS A 53 11.02 8.47 -18.87
N GLU A 54 11.92 7.53 -18.64
CA GLU A 54 11.59 6.09 -18.57
C GLU A 54 10.80 5.73 -17.30
N LEU A 55 11.14 6.34 -16.16
CA LEU A 55 10.49 6.11 -14.87
C LEU A 55 9.09 6.73 -14.79
N TYR A 56 8.88 7.91 -15.37
CA TYR A 56 7.66 8.69 -15.20
C TYR A 56 6.35 7.93 -15.51
N PRO A 57 6.24 7.13 -16.59
CA PRO A 57 5.05 6.31 -16.83
C PRO A 57 4.75 5.31 -15.70
N VAL A 58 5.78 4.76 -15.04
CA VAL A 58 5.63 3.84 -13.91
C VAL A 58 5.06 4.57 -12.70
N MET A 59 5.65 5.70 -12.30
CA MET A 59 5.16 6.55 -11.20
C MET A 59 3.73 7.04 -11.47
N LYS A 60 3.47 7.55 -12.67
CA LYS A 60 2.14 8.01 -13.10
C LYS A 60 1.10 6.90 -12.97
N GLY A 61 1.46 5.66 -13.31
CA GLY A 61 0.59 4.50 -13.16
C GLY A 61 0.22 4.21 -11.71
N ALA A 62 1.15 4.35 -10.77
CA ALA A 62 0.90 4.20 -9.34
C ALA A 62 -0.01 5.33 -8.80
N VAL A 63 0.29 6.59 -9.14
CA VAL A 63 -0.56 7.75 -8.79
C VAL A 63 -1.97 7.56 -9.32
N GLN A 64 -2.11 7.11 -10.57
CA GLN A 64 -3.40 6.95 -11.21
C GLN A 64 -4.30 5.92 -10.51
N PHE A 65 -3.71 4.90 -9.88
CA PHE A 65 -4.43 3.97 -9.01
C PHE A 65 -4.96 4.69 -7.77
N PHE A 66 -4.13 5.46 -7.06
CA PHE A 66 -4.57 6.16 -5.85
C PHE A 66 -5.60 7.25 -6.10
N LEU A 67 -5.56 7.92 -7.26
CA LEU A 67 -6.62 8.86 -7.67
C LEU A 67 -8.00 8.20 -7.78
N ASP A 68 -8.06 6.89 -8.05
CA ASP A 68 -9.32 6.12 -8.12
C ASP A 68 -9.62 5.33 -6.84
N PHE A 69 -8.59 5.05 -6.03
CA PHE A 69 -8.68 4.19 -4.85
C PHE A 69 -8.97 4.98 -3.56
N LEU A 70 -8.45 6.20 -3.44
CA LEU A 70 -8.67 7.02 -2.26
C LEU A 70 -10.14 7.42 -2.11
N VAL A 71 -10.64 7.37 -0.88
CA VAL A 71 -12.01 7.74 -0.52
C VAL A 71 -12.00 8.81 0.57
N GLU A 72 -13.08 9.58 0.69
CA GLU A 72 -13.22 10.53 1.79
C GLU A 72 -13.30 9.81 3.13
N ASP A 73 -12.59 10.32 4.14
CA ASP A 73 -12.72 9.86 5.52
C ASP A 73 -14.12 10.20 6.07
N PRO A 74 -14.57 9.55 7.17
CA PRO A 74 -15.91 9.80 7.71
C PRO A 74 -16.19 11.26 8.10
N GLN A 75 -15.16 12.08 8.34
CA GLN A 75 -15.30 13.50 8.64
C GLN A 75 -15.29 14.39 7.39
N GLY A 76 -15.03 13.81 6.20
CA GLY A 76 -14.99 14.50 4.91
C GLY A 76 -13.83 15.49 4.77
N LYS A 77 -12.78 15.35 5.57
CA LYS A 77 -11.64 16.27 5.62
C LYS A 77 -10.46 15.78 4.78
N TRP A 78 -10.27 14.47 4.69
CA TRP A 78 -9.10 13.86 4.06
C TRP A 78 -9.51 12.77 3.09
N LEU A 79 -8.66 12.56 2.09
CA LEU A 79 -8.70 11.37 1.25
C LEU A 79 -7.79 10.30 1.89
N VAL A 80 -8.32 9.10 2.09
CA VAL A 80 -7.66 8.01 2.80
C VAL A 80 -7.73 6.70 2.02
N THR A 81 -6.75 5.83 2.26
CA THR A 81 -6.79 4.44 1.79
C THR A 81 -7.79 3.64 2.63
N ASN A 82 -8.63 2.83 1.98
CA ASN A 82 -9.60 1.96 2.66
C ASN A 82 -9.99 0.78 1.74
N PRO A 83 -9.71 -0.48 2.11
CA PRO A 83 -9.01 -0.91 3.33
C PRO A 83 -7.52 -0.55 3.31
N SER A 84 -6.92 -0.46 4.50
CA SER A 84 -5.51 -0.18 4.74
C SER A 84 -5.00 -0.99 5.95
N THR A 85 -3.70 -0.96 6.21
CA THR A 85 -3.06 -1.57 7.38
C THR A 85 -1.78 -0.82 7.74
N SER A 86 -1.43 -0.78 9.03
CA SER A 86 -0.04 -0.57 9.45
C SER A 86 0.61 -1.95 9.41
N PRO A 87 1.53 -2.23 8.47
CA PRO A 87 1.95 -3.59 8.14
C PRO A 87 2.13 -4.48 9.37
N GLU A 88 1.31 -5.52 9.43
CA GLU A 88 1.40 -6.59 10.42
C GLU A 88 1.29 -6.16 11.88
N ASN A 89 0.76 -4.96 12.14
CA ASN A 89 0.55 -4.46 13.49
C ASN A 89 -0.95 -4.30 13.79
N PRO A 90 -1.49 -4.96 14.83
CA PRO A 90 -2.86 -4.73 15.26
C PRO A 90 -3.04 -3.28 15.76
N PRO A 91 -4.05 -2.55 15.29
CA PRO A 91 -4.44 -1.27 15.88
C PRO A 91 -4.81 -1.42 17.36
N GLU A 92 -4.63 -0.36 18.14
CA GLU A 92 -5.25 -0.30 19.46
C GLU A 92 -6.76 -0.02 19.29
N GLY A 93 -7.61 -0.91 19.79
CA GLY A 93 -9.06 -0.68 19.82
C GLY A 93 -9.89 -1.94 20.03
N PRO A 94 -11.21 -1.77 20.28
CA PRO A 94 -12.11 -2.90 20.48
C PRO A 94 -12.13 -3.83 19.26
N GLY A 95 -11.86 -5.12 19.48
CA GLY A 95 -11.89 -6.15 18.43
C GLY A 95 -10.55 -6.42 17.74
N TYR A 96 -9.50 -5.63 18.01
CA TYR A 96 -8.14 -5.89 17.52
C TYR A 96 -7.35 -6.74 18.53
N GLU A 97 -7.85 -7.95 18.79
CA GLU A 97 -7.23 -8.91 19.71
C GLU A 97 -6.68 -10.12 18.96
N TYR A 98 -5.66 -10.75 19.54
CA TYR A 98 -5.20 -12.03 19.05
C TYR A 98 -6.24 -13.11 19.33
N PHE A 99 -6.53 -13.94 18.33
CA PHE A 99 -7.39 -15.11 18.45
C PHE A 99 -6.72 -16.32 17.84
N PHE A 100 -7.00 -17.51 18.37
CA PHE A 100 -6.50 -18.75 17.79
C PHE A 100 -7.42 -19.17 16.63
N ASP A 101 -6.85 -19.31 15.43
CA ASP A 101 -7.56 -19.90 14.29
C ASP A 101 -7.28 -21.41 14.26
N GLU A 102 -8.31 -22.21 14.55
CA GLU A 102 -8.23 -23.67 14.55
C GLU A 102 -7.99 -24.26 13.15
N VAL A 103 -8.39 -23.57 12.08
CA VAL A 103 -8.21 -24.02 10.69
C VAL A 103 -6.76 -23.84 10.25
N ALA A 104 -6.18 -22.68 10.57
CA ALA A 104 -4.79 -22.37 10.23
C ALA A 104 -3.78 -22.87 11.27
N GLY A 105 -4.23 -23.22 12.48
CA GLY A 105 -3.37 -23.71 13.58
C GLY A 105 -2.42 -22.65 14.14
N PHE A 106 -2.77 -21.36 14.02
CA PHE A 106 -1.91 -20.24 14.41
C PHE A 106 -2.74 -19.12 15.08
N TYR A 107 -2.08 -18.25 15.85
CA TYR A 107 -2.73 -17.06 16.41
C TYR A 107 -2.80 -15.94 15.35
N TYR A 108 -4.01 -15.56 15.00
CA TYR A 108 -4.31 -14.47 14.08
C TYR A 108 -4.72 -13.20 14.83
N PHE A 109 -4.75 -12.09 14.11
CA PHE A 109 -5.16 -10.77 14.58
C PHE A 109 -5.73 -9.99 13.39
N THR A 110 -6.47 -8.91 13.64
CA THR A 110 -6.96 -8.02 12.58
C THR A 110 -6.07 -6.79 12.47
N THR A 111 -5.71 -6.38 11.26
CA THR A 111 -4.90 -5.17 11.03
C THR A 111 -5.59 -4.11 10.17
N ILE A 112 -6.81 -4.39 9.72
CA ILE A 112 -7.52 -3.53 8.78
C ILE A 112 -7.89 -2.21 9.46
N CYS A 113 -7.48 -1.11 8.87
CA CYS A 113 -7.89 0.24 9.23
C CYS A 113 -8.18 1.06 7.95
N TYR A 114 -8.49 2.34 8.12
CA TYR A 114 -8.48 3.30 7.02
C TYR A 114 -7.40 4.35 7.31
N GLY A 115 -6.69 4.80 6.26
CA GLY A 115 -5.72 5.88 6.34
C GLY A 115 -4.59 5.61 7.33
N SER A 116 -3.93 4.45 7.24
CA SER A 116 -2.75 4.16 8.06
C SER A 116 -1.69 5.25 7.84
N SER A 117 -0.98 5.64 8.90
CA SER A 117 -0.02 6.74 8.81
C SER A 117 1.10 6.47 7.79
N ILE A 118 1.49 5.20 7.63
CA ILE A 118 2.49 4.78 6.65
C ILE A 118 1.98 4.94 5.21
N ASP A 119 0.71 4.61 4.92
CA ASP A 119 0.12 4.83 3.61
C ASP A 119 0.15 6.32 3.28
N ILE A 120 -0.30 7.16 4.20
CA ILE A 120 -0.36 8.61 3.99
C ILE A 120 1.03 9.20 3.77
N GLN A 121 2.05 8.74 4.50
CA GLN A 121 3.43 9.18 4.30
C GLN A 121 3.96 8.78 2.93
N ILE A 122 3.80 7.51 2.54
CA ILE A 122 4.26 7.01 1.23
C ILE A 122 3.60 7.79 0.09
N LEU A 123 2.30 8.07 0.19
CA LEU A 123 1.56 8.82 -0.82
C LEU A 123 1.90 10.31 -0.84
N ALA A 124 2.33 10.88 0.28
CA ALA A 124 2.80 12.26 0.34
C ALA A 124 4.19 12.44 -0.32
N ASP A 125 5.00 11.38 -0.33
CA ASP A 125 6.32 11.34 -0.96
C ASP A 125 6.27 11.07 -2.48
N LEU A 126 5.09 10.77 -3.02
CA LEU A 126 4.84 10.29 -4.38
C LEU A 126 4.53 11.41 -5.39
#